data_AF-T1B3L5-F1
#
_entry.id   AF-T1B3L5-F1
#
_cell.length_a   1.000
_cell.length_b   1.000
_cell.length_c   1.000
_cell.angle_alpha   90.00
_cell.angle_beta   90.00
_cell.angle_gamma   90.00
#
_symmetry.space_group_name_H-M   'P 1'
#
loop_
_entity.id
_entity.type
_entity.pdbx_description
1 polymer ?
#
loop_
_entity_poly.entity_id
_entity_poly.type
_entity_poly.pdbx_seq_one_letter_code
_entity_poly.pdbx_strand_id
1 'polypeptide(L)'
;MNPRFSLAFAWYYGFRTIKRGPSYVIASLSSPLTLLFLIYIISKGELIKYAVVGGFLGLVASVSFASVADAAFLRIQLRIQDLFVATSISPTDYILGLTLSYIIFSMPGIILYAIIGAFIHIFTLQA
;
A
#
# COMPACT_ATOMS: atom_id res chain seq x y z
N MET A 1 18.55 -4.99 -17.00
CA MET A 1 17.23 -4.52 -16.57
C MET A 1 16.21 -4.79 -17.66
N ASN A 2 15.18 -5.57 -17.35
CA ASN A 2 14.07 -5.87 -18.25
C ASN A 2 12.78 -5.19 -17.73
N PRO A 3 12.48 -3.95 -18.15
CA PRO A 3 11.36 -3.18 -17.61
C PRO A 3 9.99 -3.79 -17.91
N ARG A 4 9.89 -4.60 -18.98
CA ARG A 4 8.65 -5.29 -19.35
C ARG A 4 8.24 -6.31 -18.28
N PHE A 5 9.21 -7.04 -17.72
CA PHE A 5 8.95 -7.98 -16.64
C PHE A 5 8.45 -7.25 -15.38
N SER A 6 9.17 -6.22 -14.93
CA SER A 6 8.80 -5.49 -13.71
C SER A 6 7.40 -4.88 -13.82
N LEU A 7 7.04 -4.30 -14.97
CA LEU A 7 5.69 -3.77 -15.21
C LEU A 7 4.62 -4.87 -15.29
N ALA A 8 4.89 -5.98 -15.97
CA ALA A 8 3.96 -7.09 -16.04
C ALA A 8 3.73 -7.73 -14.66
N PHE A 9 4.79 -7.85 -13.87
CA PHE A 9 4.73 -8.33 -12.50
C PHE A 9 3.94 -7.36 -11.61
N ALA A 10 4.18 -6.05 -11.75
CA ALA A 10 3.41 -5.01 -11.06
C ALA A 10 1.92 -5.04 -11.40
N TRP A 11 1.58 -5.26 -12.66
CA TRP A 11 0.20 -5.41 -13.11
C TRP A 11 -0.46 -6.68 -12.53
N TYR A 12 0.26 -7.80 -12.53
CA TYR A 12 -0.26 -9.08 -12.03
C TYR A 12 -0.40 -9.10 -10.51
N TYR A 13 0.64 -8.69 -9.78
CA TYR A 13 0.65 -8.78 -8.32
C TYR A 13 -0.01 -7.57 -7.63
N GLY A 14 0.01 -6.39 -8.27
CA GLY A 14 -0.65 -5.19 -7.75
C GLY A 14 -2.09 -5.06 -8.25
N PHE A 15 -2.26 -4.73 -9.54
CA PHE A 15 -3.57 -4.34 -10.08
C PHE A 15 -4.59 -5.49 -10.11
N ARG A 16 -4.20 -6.68 -10.59
CA ARG A 16 -5.11 -7.84 -10.63
C ARG A 16 -5.51 -8.29 -9.23
N THR A 17 -4.62 -8.18 -8.25
CA THR A 17 -4.92 -8.50 -6.84
C THR A 17 -6.03 -7.62 -6.29
N ILE A 18 -6.00 -6.30 -6.58
CA ILE A 18 -7.11 -5.40 -6.21
C ILE A 18 -8.44 -5.86 -6.82
N LYS A 19 -8.45 -6.18 -8.13
CA LYS A 19 -9.67 -6.60 -8.82
C LYS A 19 -10.21 -7.94 -8.35
N ARG A 20 -9.33 -8.88 -7.98
CA ARG A 20 -9.69 -10.24 -7.58
C ARG A 20 -9.97 -10.38 -6.08
N GLY A 21 -9.39 -9.52 -5.26
CA GLY A 21 -9.48 -9.55 -3.81
C GLY A 21 -9.73 -8.17 -3.22
N PRO A 22 -10.89 -7.54 -3.48
CA PRO A 22 -11.23 -6.24 -2.91
C PRO A 22 -11.27 -6.27 -1.37
N SER A 23 -11.50 -7.44 -0.79
CA SER A 23 -11.41 -7.68 0.66
C SER A 23 -10.06 -7.30 1.25
N TYR A 24 -8.95 -7.48 0.53
CA TYR A 24 -7.62 -7.12 1.01
C TYR A 24 -7.45 -5.60 1.13
N VAL A 25 -8.02 -4.85 0.19
CA VAL A 25 -8.00 -3.38 0.26
C VAL A 25 -8.80 -2.91 1.47
N ILE A 26 -9.99 -3.47 1.68
CA ILE A 26 -10.83 -3.15 2.85
C ILE A 26 -10.11 -3.51 4.15
N ALA A 27 -9.50 -4.69 4.23
CA ALA A 27 -8.75 -5.13 5.40
C ALA A 27 -7.57 -4.19 5.70
N SER A 28 -6.81 -3.78 4.68
CA SER A 28 -5.70 -2.84 4.83
C SER A 28 -6.14 -1.46 5.32
N LEU A 29 -7.36 -1.03 4.99
CA LEU A 29 -7.94 0.24 5.41
C LEU A 29 -8.65 0.17 6.75
N SER A 30 -9.01 -1.03 7.22
CA SER A 30 -9.81 -1.20 8.43
C SER A 30 -9.11 -0.62 9.67
N SER A 31 -7.83 -0.94 9.86
CA SER A 31 -7.05 -0.43 11.00
C SER A 31 -6.92 1.10 11.01
N PRO A 32 -6.43 1.76 9.94
CA PRO A 32 -6.28 3.21 9.94
C PRO A 32 -7.63 3.96 9.98
N LEU A 33 -8.68 3.45 9.33
CA LEU A 33 -10.02 4.05 9.44
C LEU A 33 -10.65 3.89 10.82
N THR A 34 -10.42 2.76 11.50
CA THR A 34 -10.89 2.55 12.87
C THR A 34 -10.23 3.56 13.82
N LEU A 35 -8.93 3.80 13.66
CA LEU A 35 -8.22 4.80 14.47
C LEU A 35 -8.81 6.21 14.26
N LEU A 36 -9.04 6.58 12.99
CA LEU A 36 -9.68 7.85 12.64
C LEU A 36 -11.05 7.99 13.30
N PHE A 37 -11.89 6.96 13.19
CA PHE A 37 -13.22 6.92 13.77
C PHE A 37 -13.20 7.07 15.30
N LEU A 38 -12.31 6.34 15.98
CA LEU A 38 -12.17 6.43 17.43
C LEU A 38 -11.74 7.82 17.89
N ILE A 39 -10.74 8.42 17.23
CA ILE A 39 -10.28 9.77 17.58
C ILE A 39 -11.40 10.79 17.34
N TYR A 40 -12.16 10.65 16.26
CA TYR A 40 -13.29 11.53 15.97
C TYR A 40 -14.34 11.48 17.09
N ILE A 41 -14.75 10.29 17.53
CA ILE A 41 -15.74 10.12 18.61
C ILE A 41 -15.23 10.68 19.93
N ILE A 42 -14.00 10.34 20.31
CA ILE A 42 -13.44 10.73 21.62
C ILE A 42 -13.19 12.24 21.69
N SER A 43 -12.63 12.83 20.62
CA SER A 43 -12.33 14.26 20.57
C SER A 43 -13.52 15.14 20.15
N LYS A 44 -14.69 14.54 19.88
CA LYS A 44 -15.86 15.23 19.31
C LYS A 44 -15.52 16.07 18.06
N GLY A 45 -14.55 15.59 17.27
CA GLY A 45 -14.08 16.24 16.05
C GLY A 45 -12.95 17.25 16.22
N GLU A 46 -12.54 17.63 17.43
CA GLU A 46 -11.47 18.62 17.64
C GLU A 46 -10.12 18.15 17.06
N LEU A 47 -9.81 16.86 17.15
CA LEU A 47 -8.53 16.28 16.73
C LEU A 47 -8.60 15.59 15.36
N ILE A 48 -9.64 15.86 14.56
CA ILE A 48 -9.86 15.15 13.29
C ILE A 48 -8.70 15.33 12.31
N LYS A 49 -8.06 16.51 12.26
CA LYS A 49 -6.91 16.75 11.39
C LYS A 49 -5.72 15.85 11.75
N TYR A 50 -5.42 15.73 13.04
CA TYR A 50 -4.37 14.82 13.53
C TYR A 50 -4.72 13.36 13.29
N ALA A 51 -5.99 12.99 13.45
CA ALA A 51 -6.49 11.64 13.19
C ALA A 51 -6.30 11.22 11.73
N VAL A 52 -6.58 12.11 10.77
CA VAL A 52 -6.41 11.84 9.34
C VAL A 52 -4.93 11.68 8.98
N VAL A 53 -4.06 12.55 9.50
CA VAL A 53 -2.60 12.43 9.28
C VAL A 53 -2.08 11.11 9.89
N GLY A 54 -2.46 10.80 11.13
CA GLY A 54 -2.08 9.56 11.79
C GLY A 54 -2.59 8.32 11.08
N GLY A 55 -3.84 8.33 10.60
CA GLY A 55 -4.42 7.26 9.80
C GLY A 55 -3.69 7.05 8.47
N PHE A 56 -3.30 8.15 7.79
CA PHE A 56 -2.51 8.07 6.57
C PHE A 56 -1.13 7.44 6.82
N LEU A 57 -0.42 7.88 7.87
CA LEU A 57 0.86 7.28 8.27
C LEU A 57 0.69 5.80 8.64
N GLY A 58 -0.40 5.45 9.34
CA GLY A 58 -0.75 4.07 9.67
C GLY A 58 -0.98 3.20 8.45
N LEU A 59 -1.67 3.71 7.42
CA LEU A 59 -1.84 3.02 6.14
C LEU A 59 -0.49 2.74 5.47
N VAL A 60 0.37 3.76 5.36
CA VAL A 60 1.70 3.63 4.75
C VAL A 60 2.53 2.59 5.49
N ALA A 61 2.54 2.63 6.82
CA ALA A 61 3.25 1.66 7.64
C ALA A 61 2.71 0.24 7.45
N SER A 62 1.39 0.06 7.48
CA SER A 62 0.73 -1.25 7.31
C SER A 62 1.07 -1.90 5.96
N VAL A 63 0.95 -1.14 4.87
CA VAL A 63 1.32 -1.62 3.53
C VAL A 63 2.81 -1.94 3.44
N SER A 64 3.67 -1.13 4.06
CA SER A 64 5.11 -1.35 4.05
C SER A 64 5.47 -2.66 4.76
N PHE A 65 4.89 -2.93 5.93
CA PHE A 65 5.09 -4.21 6.62
C PHE A 65 4.59 -5.40 5.82
N ALA A 66 3.42 -5.29 5.19
CA ALA A 66 2.92 -6.33 4.30
C ALA A 66 3.87 -6.59 3.12
N SER A 67 4.45 -5.53 2.54
CA SER A 67 5.40 -5.67 1.43
C SER A 67 6.69 -6.40 1.82
N VAL A 68 7.20 -6.14 3.01
CA VAL A 68 8.40 -6.81 3.53
C VAL A 68 8.09 -8.27 3.87
N ALA A 69 6.93 -8.53 4.47
CA ALA A 69 6.48 -9.88 4.79
C ALA A 69 6.34 -10.74 3.53
N ASP A 70 5.70 -10.22 2.48
CA ASP A 70 5.56 -10.93 1.20
C ASP A 70 6.90 -11.05 0.48
N ALA A 71 7.76 -10.04 0.50
CA ALA A 71 9.09 -10.15 -0.08
C ALA A 71 9.91 -11.29 0.56
N ALA A 72 9.82 -11.43 1.88
CA ALA A 72 10.43 -12.55 2.60
C ALA A 72 9.74 -13.87 2.25
N PHE A 73 8.41 -13.91 2.25
CA PHE A 73 7.61 -15.12 1.97
C PHE A 73 7.89 -15.69 0.57
N LEU A 74 7.84 -14.82 -0.45
CA LEU A 74 8.07 -15.19 -1.84
C LEU A 74 9.52 -15.68 -2.07
N ARG A 75 10.49 -15.14 -1.31
CA ARG A 75 11.90 -15.53 -1.39
C ARG A 75 12.19 -16.84 -0.66
N ILE A 76 11.76 -16.97 0.58
CA ILE A 76 12.18 -18.05 1.47
C ILE A 76 11.28 -19.28 1.31
N GLN A 77 9.96 -19.10 1.32
CA GLN A 77 9.00 -20.20 1.31
C GLN A 77 8.68 -20.65 -0.11
N LEU A 78 8.37 -19.71 -1.01
CA LEU A 78 8.02 -20.05 -2.40
C LEU A 78 9.24 -20.16 -3.33
N ARG A 79 10.40 -19.66 -2.88
CA ARG A 79 11.66 -19.72 -3.63
C ARG A 79 11.52 -19.21 -5.07
N ILE A 80 10.69 -18.18 -5.29
CA ILE A 80 10.38 -17.65 -6.63
C ILE A 80 11.65 -17.22 -7.37
N GLN A 81 12.65 -16.70 -6.65
CA GLN A 81 13.91 -16.29 -7.24
C GLN A 81 14.67 -17.45 -7.89
N ASP A 82 14.54 -18.67 -7.36
CA ASP A 82 15.19 -19.87 -7.90
C ASP A 82 14.57 -20.27 -9.27
N LEU A 83 13.28 -19.96 -9.47
CA LEU A 83 12.59 -20.21 -10.74
C LEU A 83 13.08 -19.28 -11.87
N PHE A 84 13.62 -18.12 -11.51
CA PHE A 84 14.12 -17.12 -12.46
C PHE A 84 15.59 -17.31 -12.82
N VAL A 85 16.32 -18.23 -12.19
CA VAL A 85 17.76 -18.46 -12.42
C VAL A 85 18.08 -18.81 -13.87
N ALA A 86 17.19 -19.56 -14.54
CA ALA A 86 17.35 -19.92 -15.96
C ALA A 86 16.83 -18.84 -16.93
N THR A 87 16.31 -17.73 -16.42
CA THR A 87 15.71 -16.65 -17.22
C THR A 87 16.61 -15.42 -17.27
N SER A 88 16.33 -14.49 -18.17
CA SER A 88 17.04 -13.20 -18.25
C SER A 88 16.59 -12.18 -17.18
N ILE A 89 15.88 -12.61 -16.13
CA ILE A 89 15.30 -11.73 -15.11
C ILE A 89 16.31 -11.58 -13.98
N SER A 90 16.75 -10.33 -13.74
CA SER A 90 17.66 -10.05 -12.63
C SER A 90 16.93 -9.89 -11.30
N PRO A 91 17.61 -10.08 -10.15
CA PRO A 91 17.01 -9.85 -8.83
C PRO A 91 16.48 -8.42 -8.65
N THR A 92 17.11 -7.43 -9.28
CA THR A 92 16.66 -6.04 -9.25
C THR A 92 15.36 -5.85 -10.04
N ASP A 93 15.20 -6.49 -11.20
CA ASP A 93 13.95 -6.45 -11.96
C ASP A 93 12.77 -7.03 -11.15
N TYR A 94 13.02 -8.09 -10.37
CA TYR A 94 12.05 -8.69 -9.45
C TYR A 94 11.66 -7.76 -8.31
N ILE A 95 12.64 -7.21 -7.58
CA ILE A 95 12.37 -6.31 -6.46
C ILE A 95 11.62 -5.07 -6.94
N LEU A 96 12.04 -4.47 -8.07
CA LEU A 96 11.34 -3.33 -8.67
C LEU A 96 9.89 -3.67 -9.03
N GLY A 97 9.65 -4.84 -9.62
CA GLY A 97 8.30 -5.30 -9.93
C GLY A 97 7.44 -5.45 -8.67
N LEU A 98 7.99 -6.06 -7.62
CA LEU A 98 7.29 -6.25 -6.35
C LEU A 98 6.98 -4.90 -5.66
N THR A 99 7.96 -4.00 -5.57
CA THR A 99 7.75 -2.66 -5.00
C THR A 99 6.68 -1.89 -5.76
N LEU A 100 6.73 -1.91 -7.09
CA LEU A 100 5.74 -1.22 -7.92
C LEU A 100 4.33 -1.83 -7.77
N SER A 101 4.26 -3.16 -7.54
CA SER A 101 3.00 -3.84 -7.21
C SER A 101 2.36 -3.26 -5.96
N TYR A 102 3.13 -3.03 -4.90
CA TYR A 102 2.65 -2.48 -3.63
C TYR A 102 2.28 -1.00 -3.71
N ILE A 103 3.00 -0.22 -4.50
CA ILE A 103 2.61 1.16 -4.82
C ILE A 103 1.23 1.14 -5.49
N ILE A 104 1.02 0.31 -6.52
CA ILE A 104 -0.29 0.18 -7.18
C ILE A 104 -1.37 -0.30 -6.20
N PHE A 105 -1.06 -1.31 -5.38
CA PHE A 105 -1.99 -1.87 -4.39
C PHE A 105 -2.44 -0.83 -3.36
N SER A 106 -1.55 0.08 -2.95
CA SER A 106 -1.84 1.12 -1.96
C SER A 106 -2.58 2.35 -2.53
N MET A 107 -2.61 2.52 -3.85
CA MET A 107 -3.25 3.67 -4.49
C MET A 107 -4.69 3.94 -4.01
N PRO A 108 -5.59 2.94 -3.88
CA PRO A 108 -6.95 3.21 -3.40
C PRO A 108 -6.97 3.85 -2.01
N GLY A 109 -6.11 3.39 -1.11
CA GLY A 109 -6.01 3.94 0.25
C GLY A 109 -5.38 5.33 0.27
N ILE A 110 -4.32 5.54 -0.52
CA ILE A 110 -3.68 6.85 -0.65
C ILE A 110 -4.68 7.87 -1.21
N ILE A 111 -5.41 7.50 -2.26
CA ILE A 111 -6.45 8.35 -2.86
C ILE A 111 -7.54 8.67 -1.82
N LEU A 112 -8.01 7.67 -1.06
CA LEU A 112 -9.02 7.90 -0.02
C LEU A 112 -8.55 8.92 1.01
N TYR A 113 -7.35 8.76 1.56
CA TYR A 113 -6.81 9.71 2.55
C TYR A 113 -6.51 11.09 1.96
N ALA A 114 -6.08 11.16 0.70
CA ALA A 114 -5.91 12.43 0.00
C ALA A 114 -7.25 13.16 -0.17
N ILE A 115 -8.31 12.45 -0.56
CA ILE A 115 -9.67 12.99 -0.67
C ILE A 115 -10.15 13.49 0.70
N ILE A 116 -10.02 12.67 1.75
CA ILE A 116 -10.40 13.06 3.11
C ILE A 116 -9.63 14.32 3.54
N GLY A 117 -8.30 14.33 3.37
CA GLY A 117 -7.44 15.46 3.73
C GLY A 117 -7.78 16.75 2.99
N ALA A 118 -8.20 16.65 1.73
CA ALA A 118 -8.68 17.80 0.96
C ALA A 118 -10.01 18.35 1.51
N PHE A 119 -10.95 17.47 1.86
CA PHE A 119 -12.24 17.86 2.45
C PHE A 119 -12.10 18.59 3.79
N ILE A 120 -11.10 18.23 4.61
CA ILE A 120 -10.86 18.88 5.91
C ILE A 120 -9.80 19.99 5.86
N HIS A 121 -9.42 20.42 4.65
CA HIS A 121 -8.49 21.52 4.41
C HIS A 121 -7.15 21.35 5.16
N ILE A 122 -6.57 20.15 5.12
CA ILE A 122 -5.20 19.92 5.64
C ILE A 122 -4.14 20.54 4.71
N PHE A 123 -4.37 20.52 3.40
CA PHE A 123 -3.37 20.94 2.41
C PHE A 123 -3.32 22.47 2.19
N THR A 124 -4.21 23.23 2.82
CA THR A 124 -4.15 24.70 2.80
C THR A 124 -3.18 25.18 3.87
N LEU A 125 -2.15 25.91 3.45
CA LEU A 125 -1.29 26.68 4.35
C LEU A 125 -2.18 27.71 5.07
N GLN A 126 -2.42 27.49 6.36
CA GLN A 126 -2.86 28.59 7.24
C GLN A 126 -1.65 29.50 7.41
N ALA A 127 -1.65 30.62 6.69
CA ALA A 127 -0.81 31.78 6.99
C ALA A 127 -1.37 32.51 8.21
#